data_AF-A0A534F6Q0-F1
#
_entry.id   AF-A0A534F6Q0-F1
#
_cell.length_a   1.000
_cell.length_b   1.000
_cell.length_c   1.000
_cell.angle_alpha   90.00
_cell.angle_beta   90.00
_cell.angle_gamma   90.00
#
_symmetry.space_group_name_H-M   'P 1'
#
loop_
_entity.id
_entity.type
_entity.pdbx_description
1 polymer ?
#
loop_
_entity_poly.entity_id
_entity_poly.type
_entity_poly.pdbx_seq_one_letter_code
_entity_poly.pdbx_strand_id
1 'polypeptide(L)' 'KTTFSGRLLGEALRNPDFVKLAESFGAAGYRAATPGQLRSALERALADDAPALIEVPGEPGAEVSPWPFIHRG' A
#
# COMPACT_ATOMS: atom_id res chain seq x y z
N LYS A 1 -23.23 -15.34 -6.37
CA LYS A 1 -22.70 -15.58 -7.73
C LYS A 1 -22.23 -14.25 -8.28
N THR A 2 -20.97 -13.90 -8.07
CA THR A 2 -20.42 -12.59 -8.47
C THR A 2 -20.24 -12.57 -9.99
N THR A 3 -20.88 -11.60 -10.65
CA THR A 3 -20.84 -11.38 -12.10
C THR A 3 -19.57 -10.63 -12.48
N PHE A 4 -18.42 -11.29 -12.43
CA PHE A 4 -17.23 -10.83 -13.13
C PHE A 4 -16.37 -12.06 -13.43
N SER A 5 -16.35 -12.50 -14.69
CA SER A 5 -15.73 -13.74 -15.15
C SER A 5 -14.18 -13.70 -15.17
N GLY A 6 -13.55 -13.10 -14.16
CA GLY A 6 -12.09 -13.11 -13.96
C GLY A 6 -11.28 -12.52 -15.12
N ARG A 7 -11.86 -11.62 -15.93
CA ARG A 7 -11.14 -10.97 -17.04
C ARG A 7 -10.31 -9.81 -16.50
N LEU A 8 -9.08 -10.10 -16.10
CA LEU A 8 -8.06 -9.13 -15.67
C LEU A 8 -7.51 -8.37 -16.89
N LEU A 9 -8.31 -7.51 -17.52
CA LEU A 9 -7.87 -6.68 -18.65
C LEU A 9 -7.57 -5.27 -18.14
N GLY A 10 -6.29 -4.89 -18.12
CA GLY A 10 -5.84 -3.53 -17.77
C GLY A 10 -5.48 -3.28 -16.30
N GLU A 11 -5.49 -4.31 -15.45
CA GLU A 11 -5.21 -4.18 -14.00
C GLU A 11 -3.71 -4.19 -13.66
N ALA A 12 -2.86 -4.67 -14.57
CA ALA A 12 -1.41 -4.71 -14.39
C ALA A 12 -0.78 -3.33 -14.62
N LEU A 13 -0.86 -2.47 -13.60
CA LEU A 13 -0.21 -1.17 -13.58
C LEU A 13 1.24 -1.31 -13.10
N ARG A 14 2.18 -0.73 -13.86
CA ARG A 14 3.56 -0.58 -13.40
C ARG A 14 3.66 0.69 -12.57
N ASN A 15 3.78 0.51 -11.26
CA ASN A 15 3.93 1.62 -10.32
C ASN A 15 5.27 2.34 -10.49
N PRO A 16 5.31 3.67 -10.28
CA PRO A 16 6.56 4.42 -10.22
C PRO A 16 7.34 4.08 -8.94
N ASP A 17 8.56 4.60 -8.84
CA ASP A 17 9.31 4.65 -7.58
C ASP A 17 8.61 5.67 -6.65
N PHE A 18 7.81 5.18 -5.71
CA PHE A 18 7.02 6.02 -4.81
C PHE A 18 7.89 6.83 -3.84
N VAL A 19 9.09 6.34 -3.49
CA VAL A 19 10.02 7.07 -2.64
C VAL A 19 10.48 8.34 -3.36
N LYS A 20 10.96 8.20 -4.59
CA LYS A 20 11.37 9.35 -5.41
C LYS A 20 10.20 10.29 -5.73
N LEU A 21 9.01 9.74 -5.92
CA LEU A 21 7.81 10.53 -6.10
C LEU A 21 7.59 11.43 -4.87
N ALA A 22 7.59 10.88 -3.66
CA ALA A 22 7.42 11.66 -2.43
C ALA A 22 8.48 12.78 -2.29
N GLU A 23 9.75 12.44 -2.52
CA GLU A 23 10.87 13.39 -2.45
C GLU A 23 10.69 14.56 -3.42
N SER A 24 10.19 14.30 -4.64
CA SER A 24 9.94 15.34 -5.64
C SER A 24 8.89 16.38 -5.23
N PHE A 25 8.01 16.03 -4.28
CA PHE A 25 7.01 16.93 -3.69
C PHE A 25 7.45 17.51 -2.34
N GLY A 26 8.69 17.27 -1.92
CA GLY A 26 9.22 17.73 -0.62
C GLY A 26 8.70 16.95 0.58
N ALA A 27 8.11 15.76 0.37
CA ALA A 27 7.67 14.86 1.42
C ALA A 27 8.74 13.78 1.69
N ALA A 28 8.75 13.25 2.91
CA ALA A 28 9.61 12.11 3.23
C ALA A 28 9.09 10.84 2.54
N GLY A 29 9.95 10.12 1.82
CA GLY A 29 9.63 8.85 1.16
C GLY A 29 10.26 7.66 1.89
N TYR A 30 9.48 6.62 2.14
CA TYR A 30 9.97 5.37 2.73
C TYR A 30 9.41 4.15 1.99
N ARG A 31 10.16 3.06 2.01
CA ARG A 31 9.70 1.73 1.56
C ARG A 31 9.86 0.71 2.68
N ALA A 32 8.79 0.01 3.01
CA ALA A 32 8.74 -0.96 4.09
C ALA A 32 8.16 -2.29 3.59
N ALA A 33 9.04 -3.25 3.29
CA ALA A 33 8.68 -4.59 2.82
C ALA A 33 8.41 -5.59 3.96
N THR A 34 8.61 -5.18 5.22
CA THR A 34 8.34 -6.03 6.39
C THR A 34 7.62 -5.25 7.49
N PRO A 35 6.91 -5.94 8.40
CA PRO A 35 6.28 -5.29 9.55
C PRO A 35 7.27 -4.49 10.43
N GLY A 36 8.50 -4.99 10.59
CA GLY A 36 9.55 -4.29 11.33
C GLY A 36 9.99 -3.00 10.64
N GLN A 37 10.16 -3.03 9.31
CA GLN A 37 10.47 -1.83 8.53
C GLN A 37 9.34 -0.81 8.58
N LEU A 38 8.08 -1.28 8.57
CA LEU A 38 6.91 -0.39 8.68
C LEU A 38 6.88 0.30 10.05
N ARG A 39 7.15 -0.43 11.13
CA ARG A 39 7.28 0.17 12.48
C ARG A 39 8.31 1.29 12.49
N SER A 40 9.53 1.02 12.02
CA SER A 40 10.59 2.02 12.02
C SER A 40 10.35 3.18 11.05
N ALA A 41 9.61 2.97 9.95
CA ALA A 41 9.18 4.04 9.05
C ALA A 41 8.13 4.93 9.73
N LEU A 42 7.15 4.34 10.43
CA LEU A 42 6.14 5.07 11.19
C LEU A 42 6.75 5.90 12.32
N GLU A 43 7.67 5.31 13.10
CA GLU A 43 8.35 6.02 14.20
C GLU A 43 9.09 7.28 13.69
N ARG A 44 9.76 7.18 12.54
CA ARG A 44 10.44 8.32 11.90
C ARG A 44 9.46 9.35 11.34
N ALA A 45 8.50 8.90 10.53
CA ALA A 45 7.52 9.78 9.90
C ALA A 45 6.68 10.57 10.92
N LEU A 46 6.32 9.95 12.05
CA LEU A 46 5.59 10.61 13.13
C LEU A 46 6.47 11.57 13.93
N ALA A 47 7.77 11.31 14.06
CA ALA A 47 8.70 12.19 14.76
C ALA A 47 9.04 13.46 13.97
N ASP A 48 9.04 13.37 12.63
CA ASP A 48 9.40 14.48 11.73
C ASP A 48 8.28 15.55 11.61
N ASP A 49 7.07 15.29 12.14
CA ASP A 49 5.88 16.18 12.12
C ASP A 49 5.66 16.87 10.75
N ALA A 50 5.83 16.08 9.68
CA ALA A 50 5.80 16.54 8.30
C ALA A 50 5.13 15.50 7.38
N PRO A 51 4.69 15.89 6.17
CA PRO A 51 4.13 14.94 5.21
C PRO A 51 5.11 13.81 4.86
N ALA A 52 4.63 12.58 4.92
CA ALA A 52 5.39 11.38 4.58
C ALA A 52 4.56 10.39 3.76
N LEU A 53 5.22 9.70 2.83
CA LEU A 53 4.68 8.58 2.07
C LEU A 53 5.46 7.31 2.41
N ILE A 54 4.75 6.26 2.84
CA ILE A 54 5.33 4.95 3.13
C ILE A 54 4.75 3.93 2.14
N GLU A 55 5.56 3.45 1.21
CA GLU A 55 5.23 2.32 0.33
C GLU A 55 5.33 1.01 1.10
N VAL A 56 4.23 0.24 1.16
CA VAL A 56 4.19 -1.11 1.74
C VAL A 56 3.86 -2.11 0.63
N PRO A 57 4.87 -2.78 0.05
CA PRO A 57 4.64 -3.79 -0.98
C PRO A 57 3.80 -4.96 -0.43
N GLY A 58 2.78 -5.36 -1.17
CA GLY A 58 1.96 -6.54 -0.88
C GLY A 58 1.76 -7.38 -2.14
N GLU A 59 1.50 -8.67 -1.96
CA GLU A 59 1.15 -9.57 -3.06
C GLU A 59 -0.32 -9.36 -3.47
N PRO A 60 -0.62 -9.09 -4.75
CA PRO A 60 -2.00 -8.98 -5.22
C PRO A 60 -2.81 -10.24 -4.86
N GLY A 61 -3.98 -10.05 -4.25
CA GLY A 61 -4.85 -11.16 -3.84
C GLY A 61 -4.46 -11.87 -2.53
N ALA A 62 -3.42 -11.43 -1.83
CA ALA A 62 -3.12 -11.87 -0.47
C ALA A 62 -4.06 -11.26 0.60
N GLU A 63 -4.99 -10.40 0.17
CA GLU A 63 -5.98 -9.76 1.02
C GLU A 63 -6.97 -10.79 1.57
N VAL A 64 -7.26 -10.70 2.87
CA VAL A 64 -8.39 -11.44 3.44
C VAL A 64 -9.67 -10.82 2.90
N SER A 65 -10.54 -11.65 2.31
CA SER A 65 -11.82 -11.18 1.79
C SER A 65 -12.57 -10.43 2.90
N PRO A 66 -13.02 -9.18 2.67
CA PRO A 66 -13.76 -8.44 3.67
C PRO A 66 -15.24 -8.89 3.72
N TRP A 67 -15.72 -9.65 2.73
CA TRP A 67 -17.12 -10.05 2.60
C TRP A 67 -17.69 -10.83 3.79
N PRO A 68 -16.95 -11.74 4.47
CA PRO A 68 -17.41 -12.39 5.70
C PRO A 68 -17.67 -11.41 6.86
N PHE A 69 -17.04 -10.23 6.84
CA PHE A 69 -17.22 -9.19 7.87
C PHE A 69 -18.29 -8.17 7.48
N ILE A 70 -18.56 -8.00 6.18
CA ILE A 70 -19.53 -7.03 5.64
C ILE A 70 -20.93 -7.63 5.51
N HIS A 71 -21.04 -8.92 5.15
CA HIS A 71 -22.31 -9.63 5.08
C HIS A 71 -22.37 -10.68 6.20
N ARG A 72 -22.98 -10.32 7.34
CA ARG A 72 -23.44 -11.32 8.32
C ARG A 72 -24.66 -12.02 7.74
N GLY A 73 -24.45 -13.20 7.18
CA GLY A 73 -25.47 -14.22 6.96
C GLY A 73 -25.23 -15.37 7.93
#